data_AF-J9FGF7-F1
#
_entry.id   AF-J9FGF7-F1
#
_cell.length_a   1.000
_cell.length_b   1.000
_cell.length_c   1.000
_cell.angle_alpha   90.00
_cell.angle_beta   90.00
_cell.angle_gamma   90.00
#
_symmetry.space_group_name_H-M   'P 1'
#
loop_
_entity.id
_entity.type
_entity.pdbx_description
1 polymer ?
#
loop_
_entity_poly.entity_id
_entity_poly.type
_entity_poly.pdbx_seq_one_letter_code
_entity_poly.pdbx_strand_id
1 'polypeptide(L)'
;GAEDNYRLIIDCLLNVPLLYWASDVTGDPKYHDIAVRHTKTSLANLIREDNSTYHTYFFDAKTGEPLRGVTRQGYSDSSAWARGQAWGVYGTALSYRYTKDPAAMDLFYKVTDFFVDHLPEDNVPYWDLIFTDGSGEPKDSSAASAAVCGILEMCKYLPEDKATHYLEVAGRIMTSLISPAYAVQDRSQSNGLLMHGVYAKPSPY
;
A
#
# COMPACT_ATOMS: atom_id res chain seq x y z
N GLY A 1 3.87 -17.16 19.56
CA GLY A 1 3.42 -15.81 19.98
C GLY A 1 2.17 -15.95 20.84
N ALA A 2 1.70 -14.87 21.44
CA ALA A 2 0.45 -14.89 22.21
C ALA A 2 -0.76 -15.10 21.28
N GLU A 3 -1.79 -15.83 21.75
CA GLU A 3 -2.97 -16.22 20.93
C GLU A 3 -3.74 -15.02 20.39
N ASP A 4 -3.78 -13.92 21.15
CA ASP A 4 -4.40 -12.65 20.81
C ASP A 4 -3.64 -11.85 19.73
N ASN A 5 -2.48 -12.34 19.29
CA ASN A 5 -1.64 -11.69 18.27
C ASN A 5 -1.64 -12.41 16.92
N TYR A 6 -2.55 -13.37 16.70
CA TYR A 6 -2.65 -14.09 15.43
C TYR A 6 -3.31 -13.22 14.35
N ARG A 7 -2.47 -12.45 13.65
CA ARG A 7 -2.88 -11.46 12.67
C ARG A 7 -1.85 -11.31 11.54
N LEU A 8 -2.28 -10.71 10.45
CA LEU A 8 -1.41 -10.22 9.38
C LEU A 8 -1.52 -8.69 9.26
N ILE A 9 -0.51 -8.08 8.64
CA ILE A 9 -0.41 -6.64 8.42
C ILE A 9 -0.18 -6.41 6.92
N ILE A 10 -0.79 -5.38 6.35
CA ILE A 10 -0.74 -5.11 4.91
C ILE A 10 0.67 -4.89 4.35
N ASP A 11 1.60 -4.38 5.16
CA ASP A 11 3.02 -4.21 4.79
C ASP A 11 3.73 -5.53 4.46
N CYS A 12 3.19 -6.67 4.93
CA CYS A 12 3.75 -7.98 4.65
C CYS A 12 3.70 -8.32 3.15
N LEU A 13 2.79 -7.71 2.38
CA LEU A 13 2.76 -7.82 0.92
C LEU A 13 4.08 -7.39 0.26
N LEU A 14 4.85 -6.51 0.90
CA LEU A 14 6.15 -6.02 0.44
C LEU A 14 7.31 -6.92 0.90
N ASN A 15 7.08 -7.79 1.88
CA ASN A 15 8.07 -8.75 2.38
C ASN A 15 8.03 -10.09 1.62
N VAL A 16 6.85 -10.46 1.09
CA VAL A 16 6.64 -11.69 0.34
C VAL A 16 7.55 -11.87 -0.91
N PRO A 17 7.97 -10.82 -1.65
CA PRO A 17 8.98 -10.93 -2.70
C PRO A 17 10.26 -11.68 -2.31
N LEU A 18 10.67 -11.61 -1.03
CA LEU A 18 11.81 -12.38 -0.53
C LEU A 18 11.60 -13.89 -0.64
N LEU A 19 10.37 -14.37 -0.41
CA LEU A 19 10.03 -15.79 -0.51
C LEU A 19 9.97 -16.26 -1.96
N TYR A 20 9.45 -15.43 -2.88
CA TYR A 20 9.53 -15.74 -4.30
C TYR A 20 10.98 -15.86 -4.76
N TRP A 21 11.85 -14.90 -4.40
CA TRP A 21 13.28 -14.99 -4.68
C TRP A 21 13.93 -16.22 -4.05
N ALA A 22 13.58 -16.57 -2.81
CA ALA A 22 14.11 -17.76 -2.14
C ALA A 22 13.74 -19.05 -2.90
N SER A 23 12.52 -19.14 -3.43
CA SER A 23 12.10 -20.25 -4.29
C SER A 23 12.98 -20.32 -5.55
N ASP A 24 13.24 -19.19 -6.21
CA ASP A 24 14.03 -19.13 -7.44
C ASP A 24 15.49 -19.57 -7.22
N VAL A 25 16.12 -19.12 -6.12
CA VAL A 25 17.55 -19.41 -5.87
C VAL A 25 17.81 -20.78 -5.24
N THR A 26 16.83 -21.33 -4.52
CA THR A 26 16.98 -22.65 -3.87
C THR A 26 16.36 -23.79 -4.68
N GLY A 27 15.43 -23.48 -5.58
CA GLY A 27 14.58 -24.46 -6.25
C GLY A 27 13.53 -25.11 -5.34
N ASP A 28 13.39 -24.66 -4.09
CA ASP A 28 12.41 -25.19 -3.13
C ASP A 28 11.05 -24.46 -3.29
N PRO A 29 10.01 -25.13 -3.83
CA PRO A 29 8.74 -24.48 -4.15
C PRO A 29 7.95 -24.05 -2.91
N LYS A 30 8.31 -24.53 -1.70
CA LYS A 30 7.58 -24.20 -0.48
C LYS A 30 7.50 -22.69 -0.22
N TYR A 31 8.55 -21.94 -0.60
CA TYR A 31 8.59 -20.50 -0.36
C TYR A 31 7.59 -19.77 -1.27
N HIS A 32 7.51 -20.17 -2.54
CA HIS A 32 6.50 -19.70 -3.47
C HIS A 32 5.08 -20.04 -2.97
N ASP A 33 4.85 -21.26 -2.50
CA ASP A 33 3.52 -21.67 -2.02
C ASP A 33 3.08 -20.92 -0.75
N ILE A 34 4.00 -20.60 0.14
CA ILE A 34 3.73 -19.73 1.30
C ILE A 34 3.43 -18.31 0.83
N ALA A 35 4.23 -17.78 -0.11
CA ALA A 35 4.08 -16.44 -0.67
C ALA A 35 2.70 -16.24 -1.31
N VAL A 36 2.28 -17.17 -2.18
CA VAL A 36 0.98 -17.15 -2.86
C VAL A 36 -0.16 -17.22 -1.85
N ARG A 37 -0.11 -18.17 -0.90
CA ARG A 37 -1.17 -18.31 0.12
C ARG A 37 -1.29 -17.06 0.97
N HIS A 38 -0.17 -16.54 1.48
CA HIS A 38 -0.19 -15.32 2.30
C HIS A 38 -0.77 -14.14 1.52
N THR A 39 -0.35 -13.95 0.26
CA THR A 39 -0.83 -12.84 -0.57
C THR A 39 -2.34 -12.95 -0.82
N LYS A 40 -2.83 -14.14 -1.19
CA LYS A 40 -4.27 -14.37 -1.41
C LYS A 40 -5.10 -14.15 -0.14
N THR A 41 -4.67 -14.68 1.00
CA THR A 41 -5.34 -14.47 2.29
C THR A 41 -5.33 -12.99 2.69
N SER A 42 -4.20 -12.31 2.54
CA SER A 42 -4.07 -10.88 2.84
C SER A 42 -5.02 -10.03 2.00
N LEU A 43 -4.99 -10.18 0.67
CA LEU A 43 -5.83 -9.39 -0.23
C LEU A 43 -7.33 -9.64 -0.04
N ALA A 44 -7.73 -10.88 0.25
CA ALA A 44 -9.14 -11.24 0.48
C ALA A 44 -9.73 -10.66 1.78
N ASN A 45 -8.90 -10.33 2.77
CA ASN A 45 -9.37 -9.89 4.10
C ASN A 45 -9.03 -8.43 4.42
N LEU A 46 -7.90 -7.91 3.92
CA LEU A 46 -7.47 -6.54 4.20
C LEU A 46 -8.17 -5.49 3.34
N ILE A 47 -8.62 -5.85 2.13
CA ILE A 47 -9.34 -4.92 1.26
C ILE A 47 -10.81 -4.92 1.66
N ARG A 48 -11.33 -3.73 1.98
CA ARG A 48 -12.73 -3.50 2.33
C ARG A 48 -13.61 -3.47 1.08
N GLU A 49 -14.93 -3.52 1.28
CA GLU A 49 -15.91 -3.45 0.19
C GLU A 49 -15.84 -2.13 -0.59
N ASP A 50 -15.45 -1.03 0.07
CA ASP A 50 -15.25 0.30 -0.54
C ASP A 50 -13.89 0.47 -1.21
N ASN A 51 -13.07 -0.59 -1.28
CA ASN A 51 -11.72 -0.64 -1.82
C ASN A 51 -10.64 0.07 -0.98
N SER A 52 -10.99 0.58 0.20
CA SER A 52 -10.01 0.99 1.22
C SER A 52 -9.37 -0.23 1.88
N THR A 53 -8.32 -0.03 2.68
CA THR A 53 -7.57 -1.13 3.32
C THR A 53 -7.52 -1.02 4.84
N TYR A 54 -7.73 -2.14 5.53
CA TYR A 54 -7.36 -2.28 6.93
C TYR A 54 -5.84 -2.27 7.07
N HIS A 55 -5.33 -1.78 8.22
CA HIS A 55 -3.91 -1.93 8.53
C HIS A 55 -3.59 -3.39 8.90
N THR A 56 -4.41 -4.00 9.74
CA THR A 56 -4.20 -5.37 10.22
C THR A 56 -5.50 -6.16 10.25
N TYR A 57 -5.39 -7.48 10.13
CA TYR A 57 -6.54 -8.39 10.18
C TYR A 57 -6.24 -9.59 11.08
N PHE A 58 -7.15 -9.87 12.01
CA PHE A 58 -7.05 -10.95 12.98
C PHE A 58 -7.77 -12.22 12.51
N PHE A 59 -7.22 -13.36 12.90
CA PHE A 59 -7.73 -14.69 12.58
C PHE A 59 -7.79 -15.53 13.86
N ASP A 60 -8.67 -16.54 13.88
CA ASP A 60 -8.65 -17.55 14.93
C ASP A 60 -7.41 -18.44 14.75
N ALA A 61 -6.57 -18.54 15.78
CA ALA A 61 -5.30 -19.27 15.70
C ALA A 61 -5.46 -20.79 15.55
N LYS A 62 -6.64 -21.33 15.89
CA LYS A 62 -6.94 -22.77 15.84
C LYS A 62 -7.63 -23.15 14.54
N THR A 63 -8.60 -22.35 14.09
CA THR A 63 -9.39 -22.65 12.89
C THR A 63 -8.86 -21.98 11.63
N GLY A 64 -8.17 -20.83 11.77
CA GLY A 64 -7.75 -20.00 10.65
C GLY A 64 -8.85 -19.11 10.09
N GLU A 65 -10.03 -19.07 10.71
CA GLU A 65 -11.15 -18.26 10.24
C GLU A 65 -10.89 -16.75 10.46
N PRO A 66 -11.28 -15.89 9.51
CA PRO A 66 -11.16 -14.44 9.65
C PRO A 66 -12.07 -13.92 10.77
N LEU A 67 -11.55 -13.03 11.61
CA LEU A 67 -12.28 -12.47 12.74
C LEU A 67 -12.65 -11.00 12.54
N ARG A 68 -11.66 -10.13 12.37
CA ARG A 68 -11.88 -8.67 12.26
C ARG A 68 -10.67 -7.93 11.71
N GLY A 69 -10.94 -6.87 10.95
CA GLY A 69 -9.96 -5.86 10.57
C GLY A 69 -9.85 -4.77 11.63
N VAL A 70 -8.66 -4.19 11.78
CA VAL A 70 -8.37 -3.09 12.73
C VAL A 70 -7.40 -2.12 12.08
N THR A 71 -7.53 -0.85 12.41
CA THR A 71 -6.55 0.17 12.05
C THR A 71 -5.74 0.57 13.28
N ARG A 72 -4.41 0.37 13.24
CA ARG A 72 -3.51 0.79 14.34
C ARG A 72 -2.81 2.14 14.11
N GLN A 73 -2.68 2.54 12.85
CA GLN A 73 -1.86 3.70 12.45
C GLN A 73 -2.60 4.70 11.58
N GLY A 74 -3.86 4.42 11.23
CA GLY A 74 -4.76 5.40 10.66
C GLY A 74 -5.54 6.12 11.75
N TYR A 75 -6.32 7.10 11.33
CA TYR A 75 -7.13 7.93 12.21
C TYR A 75 -8.24 7.16 12.93
N SER A 76 -8.88 6.17 12.32
CA SER A 76 -9.87 5.32 13.00
C SER A 76 -9.99 3.95 12.34
N ASP A 77 -10.71 3.01 12.95
CA ASP A 77 -10.95 1.69 12.36
C ASP A 77 -11.66 1.74 10.99
N SER A 78 -12.47 2.79 10.77
CA SER A 78 -13.15 3.08 9.51
C SER A 78 -12.39 4.04 8.59
N SER A 79 -11.21 4.53 8.97
CA SER A 79 -10.40 5.39 8.10
C SER A 79 -9.47 4.57 7.19
N ALA A 80 -8.86 5.26 6.23
CA ALA A 80 -8.00 4.67 5.22
C ALA A 80 -6.60 5.26 5.33
N TRP A 81 -5.78 4.62 6.17
CA TRP A 81 -4.39 5.04 6.36
C TRP A 81 -3.62 5.04 5.03
N ALA A 82 -3.07 6.19 4.64
CA ALA A 82 -2.57 6.40 3.28
C ALA A 82 -1.45 5.42 2.90
N ARG A 83 -0.51 5.15 3.82
CA ARG A 83 0.57 4.21 3.56
C ARG A 83 0.11 2.76 3.53
N GLY A 84 -0.93 2.40 4.29
CA GLY A 84 -1.57 1.09 4.21
C GLY A 84 -2.18 0.88 2.84
N GLN A 85 -2.91 1.88 2.33
CA GLN A 85 -3.47 1.86 0.99
C GLN A 85 -2.37 1.75 -0.08
N ALA A 86 -1.28 2.50 0.06
CA ALA A 86 -0.13 2.42 -0.85
C ALA A 86 0.55 1.03 -0.84
N TRP A 87 0.58 0.34 0.30
CA TRP A 87 1.00 -1.06 0.38
C TRP A 87 0.04 -2.02 -0.31
N GLY A 88 -1.26 -1.73 -0.33
CA GLY A 88 -2.23 -2.43 -1.18
C GLY A 88 -1.95 -2.23 -2.67
N VAL A 89 -1.69 -0.99 -3.10
CA VAL A 89 -1.36 -0.65 -4.50
C VAL A 89 -0.10 -1.41 -4.95
N TYR A 90 0.97 -1.35 -4.18
CA TYR A 90 2.21 -2.01 -4.57
C TYR A 90 2.14 -3.54 -4.37
N GLY A 91 1.49 -4.00 -3.30
CA GLY A 91 1.32 -5.43 -3.03
C GLY A 91 0.53 -6.16 -4.11
N THR A 92 -0.53 -5.54 -4.66
CA THR A 92 -1.31 -6.11 -5.79
C THR A 92 -0.48 -6.17 -7.07
N ALA A 93 0.32 -5.14 -7.36
CA ALA A 93 1.28 -5.14 -8.47
C ALA A 93 2.32 -6.26 -8.37
N LEU A 94 2.92 -6.43 -7.19
CA LEU A 94 3.89 -7.49 -6.93
C LEU A 94 3.23 -8.88 -7.02
N SER A 95 2.02 -9.04 -6.47
CA SER A 95 1.25 -10.28 -6.59
C SER A 95 1.07 -10.67 -8.05
N TYR A 96 0.63 -9.73 -8.90
CA TYR A 96 0.45 -9.99 -10.32
C TYR A 96 1.78 -10.30 -11.03
N ARG A 97 2.86 -9.59 -10.68
CA ARG A 97 4.19 -9.87 -11.23
C ARG A 97 4.58 -11.33 -11.08
N TYR A 98 4.44 -11.89 -9.87
CA TYR A 98 4.89 -13.25 -9.57
C TYR A 98 3.91 -14.34 -9.98
N THR A 99 2.60 -14.08 -9.89
CA THR A 99 1.58 -15.13 -10.08
C THR A 99 0.85 -15.06 -11.42
N LYS A 100 0.84 -13.89 -12.07
CA LYS A 100 0.00 -13.57 -13.23
C LYS A 100 -1.50 -13.82 -12.99
N ASP A 101 -1.94 -13.84 -11.73
CA ASP A 101 -3.33 -14.03 -11.35
C ASP A 101 -4.15 -12.78 -11.74
N PRO A 102 -5.11 -12.87 -12.68
CA PRO A 102 -5.93 -11.72 -13.10
C PRO A 102 -6.68 -11.06 -11.94
N ALA A 103 -7.04 -11.81 -10.89
CA ALA A 103 -7.71 -11.25 -9.72
C ALA A 103 -6.85 -10.19 -9.01
N ALA A 104 -5.51 -10.30 -9.07
CA ALA A 104 -4.61 -9.29 -8.54
C ALA A 104 -4.64 -7.99 -9.36
N MET A 105 -4.86 -8.07 -10.68
CA MET A 105 -5.02 -6.90 -11.53
C MET A 105 -6.34 -6.18 -11.26
N ASP A 106 -7.44 -6.93 -11.09
CA ASP A 106 -8.74 -6.34 -10.74
C ASP A 106 -8.69 -5.62 -9.38
N LEU A 107 -8.00 -6.22 -8.40
CA LEU A 107 -7.78 -5.58 -7.11
C LEU A 107 -6.88 -4.37 -7.22
N PHE A 108 -5.84 -4.40 -8.06
CA PHE A 108 -4.98 -3.24 -8.31
C PHE A 108 -5.78 -2.04 -8.78
N TYR A 109 -6.67 -2.20 -9.77
CA TYR A 109 -7.53 -1.10 -10.24
C TYR A 109 -8.32 -0.51 -9.07
N LYS A 110 -9.03 -1.35 -8.33
CA LYS A 110 -9.85 -0.95 -7.18
C LYS A 110 -9.08 -0.17 -6.12
N VAL A 111 -7.96 -0.71 -5.63
CA VAL A 111 -7.20 -0.07 -4.53
C VAL A 111 -6.46 1.17 -5.00
N THR A 112 -6.03 1.21 -6.26
CA THR A 112 -5.34 2.36 -6.85
C THR A 112 -6.31 3.49 -7.14
N ASP A 113 -7.47 3.20 -7.72
CA ASP A 113 -8.49 4.20 -8.00
C ASP A 113 -8.98 4.83 -6.69
N PHE A 114 -9.22 4.03 -5.65
CA PHE A 114 -9.52 4.57 -4.31
C PHE A 114 -8.42 5.51 -3.81
N PHE A 115 -7.14 5.14 -3.94
CA PHE A 115 -6.04 6.00 -3.50
C PHE A 115 -6.02 7.32 -4.27
N VAL A 116 -6.21 7.27 -5.59
CA VAL A 116 -6.17 8.43 -6.49
C VAL A 116 -7.35 9.37 -6.25
N ASP A 117 -8.55 8.82 -6.06
CA ASP A 117 -9.77 9.59 -5.82
C ASP A 117 -9.73 10.39 -4.50
N HIS A 118 -8.87 9.98 -3.56
CA HIS A 118 -8.67 10.65 -2.27
C HIS A 118 -7.42 11.53 -2.23
N LEU A 119 -6.75 11.75 -3.37
CA LEU A 119 -5.62 12.67 -3.43
C LEU A 119 -6.09 14.13 -3.36
N PRO A 120 -5.38 14.97 -2.59
CA PRO A 120 -5.59 16.42 -2.58
C PRO A 120 -5.06 17.10 -3.85
N GLU A 121 -5.26 18.41 -3.98
CA GLU A 121 -4.92 19.18 -5.19
C GLU A 121 -3.45 19.00 -5.62
N ASP A 122 -2.53 18.93 -4.64
CA ASP A 122 -1.10 18.75 -4.88
C ASP A 122 -0.68 17.29 -5.12
N ASN A 123 -1.62 16.34 -5.24
CA ASN A 123 -1.39 14.93 -5.54
C ASN A 123 -0.51 14.17 -4.52
N VAL A 124 -0.27 14.71 -3.31
CA VAL A 124 0.42 13.98 -2.23
C VAL A 124 -0.58 13.76 -1.08
N PRO A 125 -0.83 12.51 -0.65
CA PRO A 125 -1.90 12.25 0.30
C PRO A 125 -1.57 12.86 1.67
N TYR A 126 -2.63 13.17 2.40
CA TYR A 126 -2.54 13.29 3.86
C TYR A 126 -2.17 11.94 4.47
N TRP A 127 -1.69 11.92 5.71
CA TRP A 127 -1.30 10.66 6.38
C TRP A 127 -2.45 9.65 6.49
N ASP A 128 -3.69 10.12 6.47
CA ASP A 128 -4.90 9.32 6.32
C ASP A 128 -5.77 9.93 5.20
N LEU A 129 -6.32 9.09 4.33
CA LEU A 129 -7.03 9.48 3.10
C LEU A 129 -8.42 10.08 3.37
N ILE A 130 -8.89 10.09 4.62
CA ILE A 130 -10.10 10.84 4.99
C ILE A 130 -9.87 12.36 4.99
N PHE A 131 -8.62 12.81 5.08
CA PHE A 131 -8.29 14.22 5.16
C PHE A 131 -8.08 14.82 3.78
N THR A 132 -8.55 16.06 3.62
CA THR A 132 -8.47 16.83 2.36
C THR A 132 -7.87 18.20 2.61
N ASP A 133 -7.76 19.00 1.55
CA ASP A 133 -7.24 20.36 1.59
C ASP A 133 -8.01 21.23 2.60
N GLY A 134 -7.27 22.00 3.40
CA GLY A 134 -7.82 22.79 4.50
C GLY A 134 -7.98 22.04 5.84
N SER A 135 -7.71 20.73 5.90
CA SER A 135 -7.78 19.96 7.16
C SER A 135 -6.75 20.34 8.22
N GLY A 136 -5.60 20.90 7.80
CA GLY A 136 -4.46 21.19 8.69
C GLY A 136 -3.67 19.95 9.14
N GLU A 137 -4.02 18.76 8.66
CA GLU A 137 -3.31 17.52 8.98
C GLU A 137 -2.01 17.39 8.17
N PRO A 138 -1.02 16.60 8.61
CA PRO A 138 0.23 16.43 7.88
C PRO A 138 0.06 15.51 6.66
N LYS A 139 0.87 15.76 5.64
CA LYS A 139 1.03 14.90 4.46
C LYS A 139 1.82 13.63 4.80
N ASP A 140 1.75 12.62 3.94
CA ASP A 140 2.66 11.47 3.98
C ASP A 140 3.27 11.21 2.61
N SER A 141 4.42 11.85 2.35
CA SER A 141 5.19 11.68 1.11
C SER A 141 5.70 10.25 0.90
N SER A 142 5.82 9.46 1.97
CA SER A 142 6.22 8.06 1.88
C SER A 142 5.12 7.19 1.27
N ALA A 143 3.85 7.49 1.58
CA ALA A 143 2.70 6.83 0.96
C ALA A 143 2.60 7.14 -0.54
N ALA A 144 2.77 8.40 -0.93
CA ALA A 144 2.85 8.78 -2.35
C ALA A 144 3.98 8.04 -3.09
N SER A 145 5.18 8.02 -2.51
CA SER A 145 6.34 7.34 -3.11
C SER A 145 6.07 5.85 -3.33
N ALA A 146 5.51 5.19 -2.32
CA ALA A 146 5.12 3.78 -2.36
C ALA A 146 4.08 3.48 -3.45
N ALA A 147 3.02 4.30 -3.53
CA ALA A 147 1.96 4.16 -4.52
C ALA A 147 2.51 4.32 -5.95
N VAL A 148 3.39 5.31 -6.17
CA VAL A 148 4.05 5.50 -7.48
C VAL A 148 4.86 4.26 -7.87
N CYS A 149 5.63 3.68 -6.96
CA CYS A 149 6.35 2.43 -7.25
C CYS A 149 5.41 1.28 -7.64
N GLY A 150 4.29 1.12 -6.93
CA GLY A 150 3.28 0.11 -7.25
C GLY A 150 2.63 0.33 -8.61
N ILE A 151 2.27 1.57 -8.92
CA ILE A 151 1.69 1.95 -10.20
C ILE A 151 2.67 1.63 -11.34
N LEU A 152 3.92 2.12 -11.24
CA LEU A 152 4.96 1.89 -12.26
C LEU A 152 5.27 0.40 -12.44
N GLU A 153 5.20 -0.38 -11.36
CA GLU A 153 5.37 -1.83 -11.43
C GLU A 153 4.23 -2.49 -12.21
N MET A 154 2.98 -2.13 -11.92
CA MET A 154 1.82 -2.73 -12.59
C MET A 154 1.72 -2.32 -14.07
N CYS A 155 2.02 -1.07 -14.42
CA CYS A 155 1.93 -0.56 -15.79
C CYS A 155 2.73 -1.38 -16.82
N LYS A 156 3.74 -2.15 -16.39
CA LYS A 156 4.48 -3.10 -17.25
C LYS A 156 3.63 -4.23 -17.80
N TYR A 157 2.44 -4.45 -17.23
CA TYR A 157 1.57 -5.59 -17.52
C TYR A 157 0.16 -5.19 -17.95
N LEU A 158 -0.21 -3.91 -17.81
CA LEU A 158 -1.55 -3.44 -18.16
C LEU A 158 -1.71 -3.30 -19.67
N PRO A 159 -2.95 -3.36 -20.19
CA PRO A 159 -3.28 -2.85 -21.52
C PRO A 159 -2.82 -1.40 -21.69
N GLU A 160 -2.47 -1.01 -22.92
CA GLU A 160 -1.84 0.28 -23.23
C GLU A 160 -2.64 1.51 -22.77
N ASP A 161 -3.97 1.47 -22.94
CA ASP A 161 -4.88 2.53 -22.51
C ASP A 161 -4.87 2.70 -20.97
N LYS A 162 -4.92 1.59 -20.24
CA LYS A 162 -4.85 1.57 -18.78
C LYS A 162 -3.47 1.98 -18.28
N ALA A 163 -2.41 1.47 -18.90
CA ALA A 163 -1.04 1.82 -18.56
C ALA A 163 -0.81 3.33 -18.71
N THR A 164 -1.27 3.93 -19.82
CA THR A 164 -1.16 5.38 -20.08
C THR A 164 -1.83 6.19 -18.99
N HIS A 165 -3.08 5.86 -18.64
CA HIS A 165 -3.82 6.55 -17.57
C HIS A 165 -3.07 6.54 -16.23
N TYR A 166 -2.61 5.36 -15.77
CA TYR A 166 -1.91 5.26 -14.50
C TYR A 166 -0.49 5.85 -14.54
N LEU A 167 0.18 5.86 -15.70
CA LEU A 167 1.44 6.58 -15.87
C LEU A 167 1.28 8.09 -15.73
N GLU A 168 0.18 8.66 -16.23
CA GLU A 168 -0.13 10.09 -16.02
C GLU A 168 -0.37 10.39 -14.53
N VAL A 169 -1.11 9.52 -13.83
CA VAL A 169 -1.30 9.62 -12.37
C VAL A 169 0.05 9.61 -11.65
N ALA A 170 0.88 8.60 -11.91
CA ALA A 170 2.20 8.49 -11.31
C ALA A 170 3.09 9.70 -11.64
N GLY A 171 2.99 10.23 -12.86
CA GLY A 171 3.66 11.45 -13.28
C GLY A 171 3.30 12.66 -12.44
N ARG A 172 2.00 12.91 -12.19
CA ARG A 172 1.54 14.03 -11.36
C ARG A 172 2.05 13.92 -9.92
N ILE A 173 1.94 12.74 -9.30
CA ILE A 173 2.45 12.50 -7.95
C ILE A 173 3.97 12.73 -7.90
N MET A 174 4.71 12.19 -8.87
CA MET A 174 6.17 12.35 -8.95
C MET A 174 6.57 13.81 -9.13
N THR A 175 5.89 14.58 -9.99
CA THR A 175 6.12 16.02 -10.16
C THR A 175 5.97 16.77 -8.85
N SER A 176 4.97 16.45 -8.04
CA SER A 176 4.82 17.05 -6.71
C SER A 176 5.94 16.64 -5.76
N LEU A 177 6.27 15.35 -5.70
CA LEU A 177 7.33 14.83 -4.82
C LEU A 177 8.72 15.46 -5.12
N ILE A 178 9.05 15.71 -6.39
CA ILE A 178 10.34 16.33 -6.75
C ILE A 178 10.33 17.87 -6.66
N SER A 179 9.18 18.48 -6.38
CA SER A 179 9.09 19.93 -6.22
C SER A 179 9.76 20.40 -4.92
N PRO A 180 10.11 21.70 -4.80
CA PRO A 180 10.65 22.26 -3.55
C PRO A 180 9.73 22.13 -2.33
N ALA A 181 8.43 21.82 -2.53
CA ALA A 181 7.50 21.59 -1.43
C ALA A 181 7.75 20.26 -0.72
N TYR A 182 8.40 19.28 -1.37
CA TYR A 182 8.61 17.94 -0.82
C TYR A 182 10.07 17.49 -0.90
N ALA A 183 10.76 17.72 -2.01
CA ALA A 183 12.16 17.34 -2.15
C ALA A 183 13.07 18.24 -1.33
N VAL A 184 14.00 17.63 -0.59
CA VAL A 184 15.01 18.35 0.19
C VAL A 184 15.95 19.06 -0.78
N GLN A 185 15.88 20.40 -0.81
CA GLN A 185 16.72 21.24 -1.67
C GLN A 185 18.04 21.63 -1.00
N ASP A 186 18.08 21.62 0.32
CA ASP A 186 19.25 22.00 1.12
C ASP A 186 19.50 20.97 2.22
N ARG A 187 20.72 20.41 2.23
CA ARG A 187 21.16 19.43 3.24
C ARG A 187 21.24 20.01 4.65
N SER A 188 21.23 21.33 4.80
CA SER A 188 21.12 21.97 6.11
C SER A 188 19.75 21.75 6.77
N GLN A 189 18.69 21.54 5.98
CA GLN A 189 17.33 21.34 6.46
C GLN A 189 17.07 19.87 6.84
N SER A 190 17.58 18.94 6.05
CA SER A 190 17.43 17.50 6.27
C SER A 190 18.50 16.73 5.51
N ASN A 191 18.85 15.54 6.02
CA ASN A 191 19.67 14.56 5.31
C ASN A 191 18.85 13.52 4.53
N GLY A 192 17.51 13.60 4.59
CA GLY A 192 16.60 12.79 3.78
C GLY A 192 16.51 13.27 2.33
N LEU A 193 15.78 12.51 1.49
CA LEU A 193 15.49 12.90 0.10
C LEU A 193 14.17 13.69 -0.01
N LEU A 194 13.18 13.31 0.79
CA LEU A 194 11.84 13.90 0.82
C LEU A 194 11.49 14.31 2.26
N MET A 195 10.76 15.41 2.37
CA MET A 195 10.16 15.93 3.60
C MET A 195 8.71 15.42 3.72
N HIS A 196 8.04 15.74 4.84
CA HIS A 196 6.61 15.50 5.06
C HIS A 196 6.18 14.03 4.98
N GLY A 197 7.03 13.12 5.47
CA GLY A 197 6.62 11.75 5.79
C GLY A 197 6.07 11.66 7.22
N VAL A 198 5.08 10.79 7.44
CA VAL A 198 4.51 10.55 8.79
C VAL A 198 4.75 9.10 9.17
N TYR A 199 5.58 8.87 10.20
CA TYR A 199 5.89 7.50 10.62
C TYR A 199 4.70 6.85 11.35
N ALA A 200 4.32 7.38 12.52
CA ALA A 200 3.15 6.91 13.25
C ALA A 200 2.56 8.10 14.01
N LYS A 201 1.46 8.66 13.50
CA LYS A 201 0.76 9.74 14.18
C LYS A 201 -0.23 9.13 15.18
N PRO A 202 -0.25 9.59 16.44
CA PRO A 202 -1.24 9.12 17.40
C PRO A 202 -2.64 9.53 16.94
N SER A 203 -3.59 8.62 17.11
CA SER A 203 -5.01 8.87 16.92
C SER A 203 -5.70 9.04 18.29
N PRO A 204 -6.74 9.89 18.41
CA PRO A 204 -7.59 9.92 19.59
C PRO A 204 -8.55 8.70 19.71
N TYR A 205 -8.57 7.81 18.71
CA TYR A 205 -9.38 6.58 18.68
C TYR A 205 -8.55 5.33 18.98
#